data_AF-A0A7C6WE16-F1
#
_entry.id   AF-A0A7C6WE16-F1
#
_cell.length_a   1.000
_cell.length_b   1.000
_cell.length_c   1.000
_cell.angle_alpha   90.00
_cell.angle_beta   90.00
_cell.angle_gamma   90.00
#
_symmetry.space_group_name_H-M   'P 1'
#
loop_
_entity.id
_entity.type
_entity.pdbx_description
1 polymer ?
#
loop_
_entity_poly.entity_id
_entity_poly.type
_entity_poly.pdbx_seq_one_letter_code
_entity_poly.pdbx_strand_id
1 'polypeptide(L)'
;KRRARSSPQWSGSNPGGENGCNRWQYHPLFGGFNSQFSWIRDLSEGPWYSVQIAPGIHHTMGGIVINTKGEVISTQGSPIPGLYACGEVTGGVHGGNRVGGNAILDCLVFGTTAGKQAATHVK
;
A
#
# COMPACT_ATOMS: atom_id res chain seq x y z
N LYS A 1 -12.24 16.19 -37.78
CA LYS A 1 -12.71 14.97 -38.47
C LYS A 1 -11.62 13.88 -38.40
N ARG A 2 -11.62 13.03 -37.37
CA ARG A 2 -10.80 11.81 -37.30
C ARG A 2 -11.73 10.65 -36.92
N ARG A 3 -11.70 9.60 -37.74
CA ARG A 3 -12.61 8.44 -37.74
C ARG A 3 -12.51 7.66 -36.43
N ALA A 4 -13.64 7.46 -35.77
CA ALA A 4 -13.80 6.47 -34.71
C ALA A 4 -13.58 5.07 -35.31
N ARG A 5 -12.69 4.26 -34.71
CA ARG A 5 -12.65 2.82 -34.97
C ARG A 5 -13.75 2.18 -34.14
N SER A 6 -14.65 1.46 -34.80
CA SER A 6 -15.68 0.66 -34.17
C SER A 6 -15.04 -0.47 -33.35
N SER A 7 -15.28 -0.46 -32.04
CA SER A 7 -14.99 -1.58 -31.15
C SER A 7 -15.88 -2.78 -31.49
N PRO A 8 -15.41 -4.03 -31.37
CA PRO A 8 -16.22 -5.22 -31.66
C PRO A 8 -17.41 -5.30 -30.70
N GLN A 9 -18.62 -5.44 -31.25
CA GLN A 9 -19.82 -5.77 -30.49
C GLN A 9 -19.69 -7.19 -29.96
N TRP A 10 -19.67 -7.34 -28.63
CA TRP A 10 -19.77 -8.64 -27.98
C TRP A 10 -21.25 -9.00 -27.87
N SER A 11 -21.76 -9.77 -28.83
CA SER A 11 -23.15 -10.27 -28.81
C SER A 11 -23.23 -11.54 -27.96
N GLY A 12 -23.37 -11.35 -26.65
CA GLY A 12 -23.75 -12.41 -25.71
C GLY A 12 -25.13 -12.10 -25.12
N SER A 13 -26.20 -12.49 -25.81
CA SER A 13 -27.53 -12.52 -25.20
C SER A 13 -27.59 -13.69 -24.22
N ASN A 14 -27.76 -13.41 -22.93
CA ASN A 14 -28.05 -14.44 -21.93
C ASN A 14 -29.45 -14.18 -21.33
N PRO A 15 -30.41 -15.11 -21.47
CA PRO A 15 -31.69 -15.03 -20.80
C PRO A 15 -31.50 -15.57 -19.38
N GLY A 16 -31.36 -14.68 -18.40
CA GLY A 16 -31.14 -15.06 -17.00
C GLY A 16 -30.20 -14.05 -16.33
N GLY A 17 -30.78 -13.10 -15.62
CA GLY A 17 -30.09 -11.95 -15.03
C GLY A 17 -29.21 -12.31 -13.84
N GLU A 18 -28.00 -12.83 -14.10
CA GLU A 18 -26.97 -12.99 -13.09
C GLU A 18 -25.61 -12.57 -13.65
N ASN A 19 -25.07 -11.47 -13.13
CA ASN A 19 -23.80 -10.90 -13.55
C ASN A 19 -22.66 -11.88 -13.21
N GLY A 20 -21.93 -12.33 -14.24
CA GLY A 20 -20.91 -13.39 -14.17
C GLY A 20 -19.68 -13.13 -13.28
N CYS A 21 -19.65 -12.06 -12.50
CA CYS A 21 -18.59 -11.77 -11.54
C CYS A 21 -18.69 -12.62 -10.26
N ASN A 22 -19.88 -13.15 -9.94
CA ASN A 22 -20.15 -13.79 -8.65
C ASN A 22 -19.87 -15.31 -8.64
N ARG A 23 -19.52 -15.91 -9.78
CA ARG A 23 -19.41 -17.37 -9.95
C ARG A 23 -18.23 -18.00 -9.18
N TRP A 24 -17.23 -17.20 -8.80
CA TRP A 24 -16.01 -17.71 -8.17
C TRP A 24 -16.06 -17.82 -6.65
N GLN A 25 -17.19 -17.51 -6.01
CA GLN A 25 -17.29 -17.47 -4.55
C GLN A 25 -17.93 -18.72 -3.91
N TYR A 26 -18.32 -19.72 -4.70
CA TYR A 26 -18.93 -20.96 -4.19
C TYR A 26 -17.97 -22.14 -4.31
N HIS A 27 -17.34 -22.53 -3.18
CA HIS A 27 -16.65 -23.82 -3.06
C HIS A 27 -17.43 -24.70 -2.06
N PRO A 28 -17.95 -25.88 -2.46
CA PRO A 28 -18.90 -26.66 -1.66
C PRO A 28 -18.35 -27.25 -0.35
N LEU A 29 -17.03 -27.21 -0.12
CA LEU A 29 -16.40 -27.66 1.14
C LEU A 29 -16.14 -26.54 2.16
N PHE A 30 -16.21 -25.27 1.74
CA PHE A 30 -16.05 -24.11 2.61
C PHE A 30 -17.29 -23.25 2.44
N GLY A 31 -18.23 -23.34 3.40
CA GLY A 31 -19.42 -22.50 3.43
C GLY A 31 -19.07 -21.05 3.11
N GLY A 32 -19.80 -20.46 2.15
CA GLY A 32 -19.46 -19.20 1.50
C GLY A 32 -19.00 -18.12 2.49
N PHE A 33 -17.82 -17.57 2.21
CA PHE A 33 -17.29 -16.42 2.94
C PHE A 33 -18.16 -15.21 2.58
N ASN A 34 -19.14 -14.90 3.42
CA ASN A 34 -20.06 -13.79 3.21
C ASN A 34 -19.34 -12.47 3.55
N SER A 35 -18.37 -12.06 2.73
CA SER A 35 -17.73 -10.77 2.88
C SER A 35 -18.72 -9.69 2.44
N GLN A 36 -19.31 -8.96 3.39
CA GLN A 36 -20.07 -7.72 3.14
C GLN A 36 -19.21 -6.58 2.56
N PHE A 37 -17.97 -6.85 2.18
CA PHE A 37 -17.00 -5.89 1.69
C PHE A 37 -16.93 -5.96 0.15
N SER A 38 -17.85 -5.28 -0.53
CA SER A 38 -17.72 -5.05 -1.97
C SER A 38 -16.78 -3.87 -2.22
N TRP A 39 -15.62 -4.13 -2.83
CA TRP A 39 -14.65 -3.10 -3.22
C TRP A 39 -15.12 -2.21 -4.37
N ILE A 40 -16.21 -2.61 -5.04
CA ILE A 40 -16.77 -1.90 -6.19
C ILE A 40 -18.11 -1.34 -5.75
N ARG A 41 -18.24 -0.03 -5.80
CA ARG A 41 -19.51 0.67 -5.61
C ARG A 41 -20.13 0.95 -6.96
N ASP A 42 -21.45 0.77 -7.05
CA ASP A 42 -22.21 1.26 -8.20
C ASP A 42 -22.18 2.79 -8.23
N LEU A 43 -22.00 3.36 -9.42
CA LEU A 43 -21.93 4.80 -9.68
C LEU A 43 -23.16 5.31 -10.47
N SER A 44 -24.22 4.48 -10.56
CA SER A 44 -25.47 4.77 -11.25
C SER A 44 -26.29 5.89 -10.61
N GLU A 45 -26.18 6.06 -9.29
CA GLU A 45 -26.95 7.05 -8.52
C GLU A 45 -26.09 8.27 -8.13
N GLY A 46 -26.66 9.46 -8.31
CA GLY A 46 -26.02 10.73 -7.99
C GLY A 46 -26.25 11.18 -6.53
N PRO A 47 -25.66 12.31 -6.11
CA PRO A 47 -24.91 13.28 -6.93
C PRO A 47 -23.49 12.83 -7.29
N TRP A 48 -23.02 13.20 -8.50
CA TRP A 48 -21.65 12.92 -8.96
C TRP A 48 -20.69 14.05 -8.60
N TYR A 49 -19.43 13.67 -8.37
CA TYR A 49 -18.35 14.60 -8.04
C TYR A 49 -17.16 14.36 -8.97
N SER A 50 -16.43 15.43 -9.31
CA SER A 50 -15.19 15.36 -10.08
C SER A 50 -14.11 16.20 -9.42
N VAL A 51 -12.86 15.71 -9.48
CA VAL A 51 -11.68 16.38 -8.94
C VAL A 51 -10.56 16.26 -9.95
N GLN A 52 -9.91 17.38 -10.27
CA GLN A 52 -8.71 17.39 -11.10
C GLN A 52 -7.51 16.90 -10.27
N ILE A 53 -6.78 15.90 -10.76
CA ILE A 53 -5.62 15.33 -10.08
C ILE A 53 -4.37 15.39 -10.97
N ALA A 54 -3.21 15.55 -10.35
CA ALA A 54 -1.90 15.49 -11.00
C ALA A 54 -0.89 14.80 -10.06
N PRO A 55 0.20 14.19 -10.59
CA PRO A 55 1.24 13.60 -9.76
C PRO A 55 1.99 14.66 -8.94
N GLY A 56 2.37 14.30 -7.71
CA GLY A 56 3.24 15.09 -6.85
C GLY A 56 4.31 14.22 -6.20
N ILE A 57 5.42 14.84 -5.79
CA ILE A 57 6.45 14.16 -4.98
C ILE A 57 5.80 13.81 -3.63
N HIS A 58 5.93 12.55 -3.22
CA HIS A 58 5.15 12.02 -2.10
C HIS A 58 5.98 11.35 -1.02
N HIS A 59 7.11 10.73 -1.37
CA HIS A 59 7.93 10.00 -0.40
C HIS A 59 9.35 9.76 -0.92
N THR A 60 10.34 9.85 -0.04
CA THR A 60 11.73 9.47 -0.31
C THR A 60 12.04 8.13 0.33
N MET A 61 12.25 7.08 -0.47
CA MET A 61 12.50 5.71 0.04
C MET A 61 13.94 5.49 0.51
N GLY A 62 14.87 6.35 0.11
CA GLY A 62 16.26 6.33 0.56
C GLY A 62 16.43 7.10 1.87
N GLY A 63 17.60 6.97 2.48
CA GLY A 63 17.89 7.64 3.74
C GLY A 63 19.06 6.99 4.47
N ILE A 64 19.12 7.25 5.78
CA ILE A 64 20.12 6.69 6.67
C ILE A 64 19.95 5.18 6.78
N VAL A 65 21.05 4.43 6.67
CA VAL A 65 21.03 2.98 6.85
C VAL A 65 20.92 2.67 8.34
N ILE A 66 19.93 1.85 8.68
CA ILE A 66 19.72 1.36 10.04
C ILE A 66 19.72 -0.17 10.06
N ASN A 67 20.02 -0.77 11.21
CA ASN A 67 19.71 -2.17 11.45
C ASN A 67 18.30 -2.36 12.03
N THR A 68 17.94 -3.60 12.33
CA THR A 68 16.62 -3.95 12.91
C THR A 68 16.37 -3.40 14.31
N LYS A 69 17.40 -2.87 14.98
CA LYS A 69 17.29 -2.18 16.28
C LYS A 69 17.11 -0.66 16.13
N GLY A 70 17.20 -0.13 14.91
CA GLY A 70 17.16 1.31 14.65
C GLY A 70 18.49 2.01 14.90
N GLU A 71 19.59 1.27 15.06
CA GLU A 71 20.94 1.85 15.19
C GLU A 71 21.44 2.30 13.83
N VAL A 72 21.99 3.51 13.76
CA VAL A 72 22.55 4.06 12.52
C VAL A 72 23.85 3.34 12.18
N ILE A 73 23.97 2.88 10.94
CA ILE A 73 25.15 2.21 10.42
C ILE A 73 26.09 3.23 9.77
N SER A 74 27.34 3.24 10.20
CA SER A 74 28.38 4.10 9.64
C SER A 74 28.79 3.65 8.23
N THR A 75 29.56 4.47 7.53
CA THR A 75 30.12 4.13 6.21
C THR A 75 31.08 2.94 6.25
N GLN A 76 31.59 2.59 7.44
CA GLN A 76 32.42 1.42 7.70
C GLN A 76 31.59 0.15 8.01
N GLY A 77 30.25 0.24 7.98
CA GLY A 77 29.36 -0.89 8.18
C GLY A 77 29.10 -1.26 9.64
N SER A 78 29.55 -0.44 10.60
CA SER A 78 29.36 -0.68 12.03
C SER A 78 28.31 0.27 12.64
N PRO A 79 27.53 -0.16 13.63
CA PRO A 79 26.62 0.74 14.35
C PRO A 79 27.38 1.88 15.03
N ILE A 80 26.84 3.10 14.94
CA ILE A 80 27.33 4.28 15.66
C ILE A 80 26.70 4.27 17.05
N PRO A 81 27.48 4.13 18.14
CA PRO A 81 26.94 4.06 19.50
C PRO A 81 26.14 5.33 19.86
N GLY A 82 24.93 5.13 20.39
CA GLY A 82 24.05 6.22 20.83
C GLY A 82 23.29 6.94 19.70
N LEU A 83 23.52 6.60 18.43
CA LEU A 83 22.82 7.21 17.30
C LEU A 83 21.75 6.28 16.73
N TYR A 84 20.50 6.72 16.78
CA TYR A 84 19.34 5.98 16.32
C TYR A 84 18.51 6.79 15.32
N ALA A 85 17.88 6.13 14.36
CA ALA A 85 16.99 6.74 13.38
C ALA A 85 15.79 5.84 13.07
N CYS A 86 14.67 6.44 12.64
CA CYS A 86 13.43 5.72 12.30
C CYS A 86 12.54 6.54 11.35
N GLY A 87 11.66 5.87 10.60
CA GLY A 87 10.73 6.50 9.67
C GLY A 87 11.37 6.93 8.34
N GLU A 88 10.76 7.88 7.64
CA GLU A 88 11.14 8.29 6.27
C GLU A 88 12.57 8.82 6.13
N VAL A 89 13.20 9.25 7.23
CA VAL A 89 14.64 9.63 7.22
C VAL A 89 15.55 8.43 6.96
N THR A 90 15.04 7.20 7.10
CA THR A 90 15.78 5.95 6.97
C THR A 90 15.56 5.30 5.61
N GLY A 91 16.60 4.61 5.13
CA GLY A 91 16.60 3.92 3.85
C GLY A 91 16.55 2.40 4.00
N GLY A 92 16.09 1.71 2.96
CA GLY A 92 16.16 0.26 2.83
C GLY A 92 14.85 -0.48 3.13
N VAL A 93 13.99 0.05 4.01
CA VAL A 93 12.70 -0.56 4.38
C VAL A 93 11.74 -0.70 3.19
N HIS A 94 11.80 0.26 2.25
CA HIS A 94 10.87 0.33 1.13
C HIS A 94 11.48 -0.03 -0.23
N GLY A 95 12.78 -0.30 -0.30
CA GLY A 95 13.49 -0.59 -1.56
C GLY A 95 13.23 0.47 -2.64
N GLY A 96 12.92 0.03 -3.86
CA GLY A 96 12.67 0.92 -5.01
C GLY A 96 11.28 1.57 -5.04
N ASN A 97 10.30 1.09 -4.29
CA ASN A 97 8.95 1.65 -4.26
C ASN A 97 8.22 1.30 -2.96
N ARG A 98 7.69 2.30 -2.28
CA ARG A 98 6.91 2.11 -1.05
C ARG A 98 5.47 1.70 -1.34
N VAL A 99 4.98 0.67 -0.65
CA VAL A 99 3.57 0.25 -0.68
C VAL A 99 2.71 1.22 0.16
N GLY A 100 1.50 1.53 -0.32
CA GLY A 100 0.55 2.38 0.40
C GLY A 100 0.26 1.85 1.81
N GLY A 101 0.22 2.75 2.81
CA GLY A 101 0.06 2.40 4.22
C GLY A 101 1.35 2.06 4.98
N ASN A 102 2.42 1.64 4.29
CA ASN A 102 3.64 1.18 4.98
C ASN A 102 4.45 2.29 5.67
N ALA A 103 4.37 3.56 5.23
CA ALA A 103 5.12 4.65 5.86
C ALA A 103 4.71 4.86 7.33
N ILE A 104 3.42 4.80 7.61
CA ILE A 104 2.90 4.97 8.99
C ILE A 104 3.35 3.80 9.85
N LEU A 105 3.28 2.58 9.31
CA LEU A 105 3.73 1.39 10.02
C LEU A 105 5.23 1.42 10.30
N ASP A 106 6.03 1.85 9.34
CA ASP A 106 7.48 2.05 9.49
C ASP A 106 7.78 3.01 10.65
N CYS A 107 7.22 4.22 10.62
CA CYS A 107 7.40 5.21 11.69
C CYS A 107 7.01 4.67 13.07
N LEU A 108 5.88 3.96 13.19
CA LEU A 108 5.42 3.44 14.47
C LEU A 108 6.30 2.30 15.00
N VAL A 109 6.63 1.33 14.15
CA VAL A 109 7.37 0.13 14.55
C VAL A 109 8.84 0.46 14.81
N PHE A 110 9.51 1.11 13.86
CA PHE A 110 10.91 1.49 14.02
C PHE A 110 11.08 2.61 15.04
N GLY A 111 10.11 3.54 15.15
CA GLY A 111 10.13 4.57 16.19
C GLY A 111 10.04 4.00 17.60
N THR A 112 9.13 3.05 17.82
CA THR A 112 9.03 2.34 19.11
C THR A 112 10.30 1.55 19.41
N THR A 113 10.88 0.90 18.40
CA THR A 113 12.08 0.09 18.55
C THR A 113 13.30 0.96 18.88
N ALA A 114 13.58 1.98 18.06
CA ALA A 114 14.66 2.94 18.26
C ALA A 114 14.55 3.65 19.61
N GLY A 115 13.34 4.09 20.00
CA GLY A 115 13.12 4.73 21.30
C GLY A 115 13.45 3.84 22.49
N LYS A 116 13.06 2.55 22.44
CA LYS A 116 13.41 1.57 23.50
C LYS A 116 14.92 1.31 23.57
N GLN A 117 15.59 1.23 22.42
CA GLN A 117 17.04 1.02 22.37
C GLN A 117 17.79 2.23 22.89
N ALA A 118 17.42 3.43 22.46
CA ALA A 118 18.00 4.68 22.97
C ALA A 118 17.83 4.82 24.49
N ALA A 119 16.64 4.49 25.03
CA ALA A 119 16.40 4.51 26.47
C ALA A 119 17.22 3.46 27.24
N THR A 120 17.52 2.31 26.62
CA THR A 120 18.35 1.26 27.22
C THR A 120 19.83 1.64 27.19
N HIS A 121 20.28 2.36 26.16
CA HIS A 121 21.67 2.78 26.00
C HIS A 121 22.17 3.76 27.08
N VAL A 122 21.27 4.59 27.62
CA VAL A 122 21.60 5.63 28.62
C VAL A 122 21.46 5.12 30.07
N LYS A 123 20.81 3.97 30.28
CA LYS A 123 20.68 3.34 31.60
C LYS A 123 21.93 2.56 31.98
#